data_AF-A0A4R3KVP8-F1
#
_entry.id   AF-A0A4R3KVP8-F1
#
_cell.length_a   1.000
_cell.length_b   1.000
_cell.length_c   1.000
_cell.angle_alpha   90.00
_cell.angle_beta   90.00
_cell.angle_gamma   90.00
#
_symmetry.space_group_name_H-M   'P 1'
#
loop_
_entity.id
_entity.type
_entity.pdbx_description
1 polymer ?
#
loop_
_entity_poly.entity_id
_entity_poly.type
_entity_poly.pdbx_seq_one_letter_code
_entity_poly.pdbx_strand_id
1 'polypeptide(L)'
;MITPLDIQNKEFNRSFRGYKESEVDQFLDEIIDDYERLYRENIELKDKILVLNEQIKQYNNLEETLKETLIVAQSTADEVISAAREKAEIIIEDAERTCKKLIDDANEEVINIRKEYDYLMKEIFIFKTRYKSFIEAQLMTLDEFYSKIEKKDVNMKELTHENDNKIEDAKEEEKITDEAEVEVEVEESNMDENLDDLGA
;
A
#
# COMPACT_ATOMS: atom_id res chain seq x y z
N MET A 1 -7.76 -83.83 9.60
CA MET A 1 -7.93 -83.77 11.06
C MET A 1 -9.09 -84.67 11.42
N ILE A 2 -9.01 -85.31 12.58
CA ILE A 2 -10.09 -86.14 13.14
C ILE A 2 -11.10 -85.18 13.77
N THR A 3 -12.38 -85.34 13.46
CA THR A 3 -13.48 -84.58 14.07
C THR A 3 -13.94 -85.27 15.36
N PRO A 4 -14.65 -84.57 16.27
CA PRO A 4 -15.28 -85.22 17.42
C PRO A 4 -16.12 -86.45 17.02
N LEU A 5 -16.82 -86.36 15.88
CA LEU A 5 -17.60 -87.44 15.29
C LEU A 5 -16.74 -88.63 14.82
N ASP A 6 -15.51 -88.37 14.36
CA ASP A 6 -14.57 -89.43 13.99
C ASP A 6 -13.99 -90.15 15.22
N ILE A 7 -13.94 -89.49 16.38
CA ILE A 7 -13.55 -90.11 17.66
C ILE A 7 -14.69 -91.00 18.17
N GLN A 8 -15.94 -90.52 18.08
CA GLN A 8 -17.13 -91.26 18.52
C GLN A 8 -17.38 -92.54 17.68
N ASN A 9 -17.11 -92.49 16.37
CA ASN A 9 -17.29 -93.65 15.49
C ASN A 9 -16.06 -94.59 15.45
N LYS A 10 -15.09 -94.40 16.34
CA LYS A 10 -13.84 -95.16 16.31
C LYS A 10 -13.99 -96.53 16.95
N GLU A 11 -13.99 -97.58 16.14
CA GLU A 11 -13.91 -98.96 16.63
C GLU A 11 -12.47 -99.44 16.81
N PHE A 12 -12.20 -100.15 17.91
CA PHE A 12 -10.91 -100.74 18.23
C PHE A 12 -10.94 -102.27 18.10
N ASN A 13 -9.87 -102.85 17.54
CA ASN A 13 -9.75 -104.31 17.42
C ASN A 13 -9.47 -104.97 18.79
N ARG A 14 -10.14 -106.09 19.08
CA ARG A 14 -9.95 -106.85 20.34
C ARG A 14 -8.68 -107.72 20.26
N SER A 15 -7.92 -107.77 21.36
CA SER A 15 -6.70 -108.57 21.50
C SER A 15 -6.66 -109.29 22.86
N PHE A 16 -5.95 -110.42 22.95
CA PHE A 16 -5.88 -111.29 24.15
C PHE A 16 -5.30 -110.58 25.39
N ARG A 17 -4.60 -109.45 25.21
CA ARG A 17 -4.24 -108.49 26.26
C ARG A 17 -4.49 -107.08 25.72
N GLY A 18 -5.31 -106.29 26.41
CA GLY A 18 -5.67 -104.93 26.00
C GLY A 18 -6.27 -104.13 27.15
N TYR A 19 -6.49 -102.83 26.91
CA TYR A 19 -7.20 -101.96 27.84
C TYR A 19 -8.66 -102.37 27.98
N LYS A 20 -9.26 -102.02 29.10
CA LYS A 20 -10.66 -102.34 29.40
C LYS A 20 -11.58 -101.39 28.64
N GLU A 21 -12.44 -101.96 27.79
CA GLU A 21 -13.37 -101.25 26.90
C GLU A 21 -14.13 -100.13 27.64
N SER A 22 -14.75 -100.43 28.79
CA SER A 22 -15.51 -99.44 29.56
C SER A 22 -14.70 -98.24 30.08
N GLU A 23 -13.42 -98.43 30.41
CA GLU A 23 -12.55 -97.34 30.89
C GLU A 23 -12.02 -96.51 29.71
N VAL A 24 -11.81 -97.14 28.55
CA VAL A 24 -11.44 -96.46 27.31
C VAL A 24 -12.61 -95.62 26.80
N ASP A 25 -13.83 -96.17 26.79
CA ASP A 25 -15.04 -95.45 26.34
C ASP A 25 -15.29 -94.21 27.21
N GLN A 26 -15.20 -94.35 28.54
CA GLN A 26 -15.40 -93.24 29.47
C GLN A 26 -14.35 -92.12 29.28
N PHE A 27 -13.11 -92.49 28.96
CA PHE A 27 -12.05 -91.52 28.63
C PHE A 27 -12.24 -90.88 27.24
N LEU A 28 -12.76 -91.63 26.26
CA LEU A 28 -13.09 -91.11 24.94
C LEU A 28 -14.25 -90.11 25.00
N ASP A 29 -15.25 -90.34 25.85
CA ASP A 29 -16.33 -89.38 26.10
C ASP A 29 -15.79 -88.04 26.64
N GLU A 30 -14.89 -88.09 27.64
CA GLU A 30 -14.21 -86.88 28.15
C GLU A 30 -13.39 -86.16 27.07
N ILE A 31 -12.66 -86.92 26.23
CA ILE A 31 -11.91 -86.35 25.11
C ILE A 31 -12.84 -85.70 24.08
N ILE A 32 -13.98 -86.32 23.77
CA ILE A 32 -14.94 -85.78 22.80
C ILE A 32 -15.46 -84.43 23.29
N ASP A 33 -15.88 -84.32 24.55
CA ASP A 33 -16.37 -83.07 25.15
C ASP A 33 -15.32 -81.95 25.11
N ASP A 34 -14.08 -82.25 25.51
CA ASP A 34 -12.99 -81.28 25.49
C ASP A 34 -12.59 -80.89 24.05
N TYR A 35 -12.60 -81.85 23.13
CA TYR A 35 -12.27 -81.61 21.73
C TYR A 35 -13.35 -80.78 21.02
N GLU A 36 -14.64 -81.02 21.30
CA GLU A 36 -15.74 -80.16 20.83
C GLU A 36 -15.59 -78.73 21.34
N ARG A 37 -15.26 -78.55 22.62
CA ARG A 37 -15.04 -77.23 23.22
C ARG A 37 -13.89 -76.50 22.54
N LEU A 38 -12.74 -77.16 22.39
CA LEU A 38 -11.57 -76.62 21.68
C LEU A 38 -11.89 -76.29 20.24
N TYR A 39 -12.64 -77.15 19.55
CA TYR A 39 -13.01 -76.95 18.16
C TYR A 39 -13.90 -75.70 17.99
N ARG A 40 -14.91 -75.53 18.86
CA ARG A 40 -15.78 -74.35 18.87
C ARG A 40 -14.99 -73.08 19.16
N GLU A 41 -14.14 -73.09 20.20
CA GLU A 41 -13.30 -71.95 20.53
C GLU A 41 -12.34 -71.59 19.38
N ASN A 42 -11.79 -72.58 18.68
CA ASN A 42 -10.94 -72.35 17.53
C ASN A 42 -11.67 -71.65 16.38
N ILE A 43 -12.93 -72.02 16.12
CA ILE A 43 -13.78 -71.36 15.12
C ILE A 43 -14.04 -69.92 15.56
N GLU A 44 -14.49 -69.70 16.79
CA GLU A 44 -14.78 -68.35 17.31
C GLU A 44 -13.54 -67.44 17.28
N LEU A 45 -12.36 -67.96 17.61
CA LEU A 45 -11.11 -67.22 17.55
C LEU A 45 -10.72 -66.88 16.11
N LYS A 46 -10.91 -67.81 15.16
CA LYS A 46 -10.67 -67.56 13.74
C LYS A 46 -11.60 -66.48 13.20
N ASP A 47 -12.87 -66.51 13.56
CA ASP A 47 -13.84 -65.49 13.16
C ASP A 47 -13.48 -64.12 13.74
N LYS A 48 -13.08 -64.07 15.02
CA LYS A 48 -12.58 -62.83 15.65
C LYS A 48 -11.34 -62.29 14.93
N ILE A 49 -10.39 -63.15 14.57
CA ILE A 49 -9.20 -62.76 13.83
C ILE A 49 -9.57 -62.19 12.45
N LEU A 50 -10.54 -62.78 11.75
CA LEU A 50 -11.01 -62.26 10.47
C LEU A 50 -11.60 -60.85 10.61
N VAL A 51 -12.49 -60.66 11.58
CA VAL A 51 -13.12 -59.35 11.85
C VAL A 51 -12.07 -58.30 12.23
N LEU A 52 -11.13 -58.64 13.13
CA LEU A 52 -10.07 -57.73 13.55
C LEU A 52 -9.15 -57.36 12.38
N ASN A 53 -8.80 -58.30 11.51
CA ASN A 53 -7.99 -58.02 10.33
C ASN A 53 -8.72 -57.09 9.35
N GLU A 54 -10.04 -57.25 9.18
CA GLU A 54 -10.83 -56.36 8.35
C GLU A 54 -10.86 -54.94 8.92
N GLN A 55 -11.03 -54.80 10.25
CA GLN A 55 -10.96 -53.51 10.93
C GLN A 55 -9.57 -52.85 10.77
N ILE A 56 -8.49 -53.61 10.96
CA ILE A 56 -7.12 -53.09 10.74
C ILE A 56 -6.96 -52.58 9.31
N LYS A 57 -7.48 -53.30 8.32
CA LYS A 57 -7.44 -52.86 6.92
C LYS A 57 -8.20 -51.56 6.71
N GLN A 58 -9.37 -51.40 7.33
CA GLN A 58 -10.13 -50.14 7.28
C GLN A 58 -9.36 -48.98 7.92
N TYR A 59 -8.74 -49.21 9.08
CA TYR A 59 -7.91 -48.20 9.74
C TYR A 59 -6.70 -47.79 8.91
N ASN A 60 -6.01 -48.75 8.27
CA ASN A 60 -4.88 -48.44 7.40
C ASN A 60 -5.30 -47.57 6.20
N ASN A 61 -6.44 -47.89 5.55
CA ASN A 61 -6.97 -47.09 4.45
C ASN A 61 -7.35 -45.67 4.91
N LEU A 62 -7.94 -45.55 6.10
CA LEU A 62 -8.28 -44.26 6.69
C LEU A 62 -7.02 -43.45 7.01
N GLU A 63 -5.99 -44.08 7.57
CA GLU A 63 -4.70 -43.44 7.84
C GLU A 63 -4.04 -42.93 6.55
N GLU A 64 -4.07 -43.73 5.48
CA GLU A 64 -3.56 -43.34 4.16
C GLU A 64 -4.31 -42.12 3.61
N THR A 65 -5.64 -42.16 3.63
CA THR A 65 -6.49 -41.05 3.17
C THR A 65 -6.24 -39.78 3.99
N LEU A 66 -6.06 -39.90 5.32
CA LEU A 66 -5.74 -38.77 6.19
C LEU A 66 -4.37 -38.17 5.88
N LYS A 67 -3.35 -39.01 5.62
CA LYS A 67 -2.02 -38.56 5.21
C LYS A 67 -2.07 -37.82 3.87
N GLU A 68 -2.77 -38.38 2.87
CA GLU A 68 -2.97 -37.72 1.58
C GLU A 68 -3.66 -36.36 1.73
N THR A 69 -4.75 -36.32 2.52
CA THR A 69 -5.48 -35.07 2.78
C THR A 69 -4.59 -34.03 3.47
N LEU A 70 -3.75 -34.45 4.41
CA LEU A 70 -2.81 -33.56 5.09
C LEU A 70 -1.77 -32.99 4.12
N ILE A 71 -1.23 -33.82 3.22
CA ILE A 71 -0.27 -33.39 2.20
C ILE A 71 -0.92 -32.38 1.24
N VAL A 72 -2.14 -32.66 0.77
CA VAL A 72 -2.88 -31.75 -0.11
C VAL A 72 -3.17 -30.42 0.60
N ALA A 73 -3.60 -30.46 1.86
CA ALA A 73 -3.84 -29.26 2.65
C ALA A 73 -2.55 -28.43 2.83
N GLN A 74 -1.43 -29.09 3.10
CA GLN A 74 -0.13 -28.43 3.21
C GLN A 74 0.31 -27.80 1.88
N SER A 75 0.27 -28.54 0.77
CA SER A 75 0.61 -28.02 -0.56
C SER A 75 -0.26 -26.82 -0.92
N THR A 76 -1.57 -26.91 -0.66
CA THR A 76 -2.52 -25.82 -0.91
C THR A 76 -2.18 -24.58 -0.07
N ALA A 77 -1.82 -24.77 1.20
CA ALA A 77 -1.40 -23.67 2.07
C ALA A 77 -0.12 -23.00 1.55
N ASP A 78 0.88 -23.80 1.15
CA ASP A 78 2.14 -23.30 0.59
C ASP A 78 1.92 -22.54 -0.72
N GLU A 79 1.06 -23.05 -1.61
CA GLU A 79 0.66 -22.38 -2.86
C GLU A 79 -0.02 -21.04 -2.58
N VAL A 80 -0.96 -20.99 -1.63
CA VAL A 80 -1.63 -19.73 -1.24
C VAL A 80 -0.63 -18.72 -0.68
N ILE A 81 0.31 -19.15 0.16
CA ILE A 81 1.35 -18.28 0.71
C ILE A 81 2.26 -17.77 -0.41
N SER A 82 2.68 -18.64 -1.33
CA SER A 82 3.52 -18.27 -2.47
C SER A 82 2.83 -17.23 -3.36
N ALA A 83 1.57 -17.48 -3.74
CA ALA A 83 0.79 -16.57 -4.56
C ALA A 83 0.53 -15.23 -3.86
N ALA A 84 0.31 -15.24 -2.54
CA ALA A 84 0.14 -14.01 -1.76
C ALA A 84 1.43 -13.18 -1.73
N ARG A 85 2.60 -13.83 -1.59
CA ARG A 85 3.91 -13.16 -1.63
C ARG A 85 4.20 -12.54 -3.00
N GLU A 86 3.98 -13.29 -4.08
CA GLU A 86 4.17 -12.79 -5.45
C GLU A 86 3.27 -11.59 -5.73
N LYS A 87 1.98 -11.67 -5.34
CA LYS A 87 1.06 -10.53 -5.48
C LYS A 87 1.49 -9.33 -4.64
N ALA A 88 1.97 -9.55 -3.42
CA ALA A 88 2.44 -8.46 -2.57
C ALA A 88 3.66 -7.75 -3.20
N GLU A 89 4.60 -8.52 -3.76
CA GLU A 89 5.77 -7.98 -4.46
C GLU A 89 5.37 -7.13 -5.68
N ILE A 90 4.45 -7.63 -6.50
CA ILE A 90 3.91 -6.88 -7.65
C ILE A 90 3.23 -5.58 -7.21
N ILE A 91 2.43 -5.62 -6.14
CA ILE A 91 1.75 -4.42 -5.61
C ILE A 91 2.76 -3.39 -5.13
N ILE A 92 3.81 -3.82 -4.42
CA ILE A 92 4.88 -2.92 -3.95
C ILE A 92 5.61 -2.33 -5.15
N GLU A 93 6.01 -3.14 -6.12
CA GLU A 93 6.71 -2.66 -7.32
C GLU A 93 5.87 -1.65 -8.12
N ASP A 94 4.57 -1.92 -8.29
CA ASP A 94 3.68 -1.03 -9.02
C ASP A 94 3.42 0.28 -8.25
N ALA A 95 3.27 0.20 -6.93
CA ALA A 95 3.17 1.38 -6.08
C ALA A 95 4.43 2.24 -6.15
N GLU A 96 5.62 1.63 -6.06
CA GLU A 96 6.89 2.36 -6.20
C GLU A 96 7.04 3.02 -7.57
N ARG A 97 6.66 2.32 -8.64
CA ARG A 97 6.69 2.85 -10.01
C ARG A 97 5.76 4.05 -10.16
N THR A 98 4.54 3.94 -9.62
CA THR A 98 3.54 4.99 -9.69
C THR A 98 3.94 6.22 -8.86
N CYS A 99 4.49 6.00 -7.66
CA CYS A 99 5.03 7.07 -6.82
C CYS A 99 6.19 7.81 -7.49
N LYS A 100 7.14 7.08 -8.09
CA LYS A 100 8.24 7.70 -8.84
C LYS A 100 7.72 8.57 -9.97
N LYS A 101 6.79 8.04 -10.77
CA LYS A 101 6.16 8.79 -11.84
C LYS A 101 5.46 10.05 -11.34
N LEU A 102 4.70 9.95 -10.25
CA LEU A 102 4.01 11.10 -9.66
C LEU A 102 4.98 12.19 -9.19
N ILE A 103 6.10 11.80 -8.59
CA ILE A 103 7.15 12.72 -8.16
C ILE A 103 7.80 13.40 -9.37
N ASP A 104 8.10 12.63 -10.42
CA ASP A 104 8.69 13.15 -11.66
C ASP A 104 7.74 14.15 -12.35
N ASP A 105 6.47 13.80 -12.48
CA ASP A 105 5.42 14.67 -13.06
C ASP A 105 5.29 15.98 -12.23
N ALA A 106 5.25 15.89 -10.90
CA ALA A 106 5.20 17.06 -10.03
C ALA A 106 6.44 17.96 -10.14
N ASN A 107 7.63 17.36 -10.25
CA ASN A 107 8.88 18.11 -10.46
C ASN A 107 8.87 18.83 -11.81
N GLU A 108 8.35 18.21 -12.86
CA GLU A 108 8.21 18.83 -14.18
C GLU A 108 7.24 20.02 -14.13
N GLU A 109 6.10 19.90 -13.44
CA GLU A 109 5.17 21.00 -13.22
C GLU A 109 5.83 22.17 -12.47
N VAL A 110 6.59 21.90 -11.40
CA VAL A 110 7.32 22.95 -10.66
C VAL A 110 8.31 23.68 -11.57
N ILE A 111 9.05 22.94 -12.41
CA ILE A 111 9.97 23.54 -13.38
C ILE A 111 9.22 24.43 -14.38
N ASN A 112 8.05 24.00 -14.85
CA ASN A 112 7.26 24.77 -15.80
C ASN A 112 6.69 26.05 -15.17
N ILE A 113 6.11 25.95 -13.97
CA ILE A 113 5.63 27.11 -13.20
C ILE A 113 6.75 28.12 -12.98
N ARG A 114 7.96 27.65 -12.64
CA ARG A 114 9.12 28.54 -12.45
C ARG A 114 9.52 29.26 -13.75
N LYS A 115 9.49 28.58 -14.89
CA LYS A 115 9.75 29.20 -16.19
C LYS A 115 8.69 30.25 -16.54
N GLU A 116 7.42 29.96 -16.28
CA GLU A 116 6.32 30.91 -16.49
C GLU A 116 6.46 32.14 -15.59
N TYR A 117 6.82 31.93 -14.32
CA TYR A 117 7.12 33.00 -13.38
C TYR A 117 8.26 33.91 -13.89
N ASP A 118 9.38 33.31 -14.33
CA ASP A 118 10.51 34.06 -14.87
C ASP A 118 10.13 34.83 -16.15
N TYR A 119 9.27 34.26 -16.99
CA TYR A 119 8.76 34.92 -18.18
C TYR A 119 7.88 36.12 -17.82
N LEU A 120 6.91 35.94 -16.91
CA LEU A 120 6.02 36.99 -16.45
C LEU A 120 6.78 38.12 -15.78
N MET A 121 7.79 37.82 -14.96
CA MET A 121 8.65 38.82 -14.33
C MET A 121 9.40 39.68 -15.36
N LYS A 122 9.90 39.07 -16.44
CA LYS A 122 10.52 39.81 -17.55
C LYS A 122 9.50 40.71 -18.25
N GLU A 123 8.29 40.21 -18.48
CA GLU A 123 7.22 40.99 -19.10
C GLU A 123 6.82 42.20 -18.25
N ILE A 124 6.67 42.02 -16.93
CA ILE A 124 6.43 43.10 -15.97
C ILE A 124 7.56 44.13 -16.01
N PHE A 125 8.82 43.70 -16.05
CA PHE A 125 9.96 44.61 -16.10
C PHE A 125 9.98 45.44 -17.41
N ILE A 126 9.72 44.81 -18.55
CA ILE A 126 9.62 45.47 -19.85
C ILE A 126 8.46 46.47 -19.83
N PHE A 127 7.29 46.06 -19.32
CA PHE A 127 6.12 46.91 -19.20
C PHE A 127 6.40 48.14 -18.33
N LYS A 128 6.96 47.94 -17.12
CA LYS A 128 7.35 49.01 -16.20
C LYS A 128 8.32 49.99 -16.86
N THR A 129 9.32 49.49 -17.58
CA THR A 129 10.30 50.33 -18.29
C THR A 129 9.63 51.16 -19.38
N ARG A 130 8.82 50.54 -20.24
CA ARG A 130 8.09 51.22 -21.32
C ARG A 130 7.13 52.29 -20.77
N TYR A 131 6.40 51.96 -19.71
CA TYR A 131 5.43 52.86 -19.11
C TYR A 131 6.11 54.05 -18.43
N LYS A 132 7.24 53.81 -17.74
CA LYS A 132 8.06 54.89 -17.16
C LYS A 132 8.54 55.86 -18.25
N SER A 133 9.15 55.34 -19.32
CA SER A 133 9.60 56.19 -20.44
C SER A 133 8.46 56.93 -21.13
N PHE A 134 7.27 56.33 -21.21
CA PHE A 134 6.07 57.01 -21.73
C PHE A 134 5.67 58.20 -20.85
N ILE A 135 5.61 58.03 -19.52
CA ILE A 135 5.30 59.12 -18.59
C ILE A 135 6.35 60.22 -18.65
N GLU A 136 7.65 59.86 -18.64
CA GLU A 136 8.74 60.83 -18.75
C GLU A 136 8.63 61.66 -20.04
N ALA A 137 8.29 61.03 -21.17
CA ALA A 137 8.06 61.74 -22.42
C ALA A 137 6.84 62.69 -22.33
N GLN A 138 5.73 62.26 -21.71
CA GLN A 138 4.57 63.13 -21.51
C GLN A 138 4.89 64.34 -20.61
N LEU A 139 5.66 64.12 -19.53
CA LEU A 139 6.15 65.21 -18.66
C LEU A 139 7.02 66.19 -19.45
N MET A 140 7.97 65.71 -20.25
CA MET A 140 8.79 66.57 -21.10
C MET A 140 7.96 67.41 -22.07
N THR A 141 6.90 66.84 -22.68
CA THR A 141 6.02 67.60 -23.57
C THR A 141 5.22 68.67 -22.82
N LEU A 142 4.81 68.40 -21.58
CA LEU A 142 4.10 69.34 -20.73
C LEU A 142 5.02 70.48 -20.29
N ASP A 143 6.25 70.17 -19.88
CA ASP A 143 7.28 71.14 -19.54
C ASP A 143 7.63 72.04 -20.73
N GLU A 144 7.73 71.47 -21.94
CA GLU A 144 7.93 72.24 -23.16
C GLU A 144 6.74 73.15 -23.48
N PHE A 145 5.51 72.68 -23.24
CA PHE A 145 4.29 73.47 -23.42
C PHE A 145 4.25 74.66 -22.46
N TYR A 146 4.50 74.46 -21.16
CA TYR A 146 4.54 75.55 -20.18
C TYR A 146 5.72 76.50 -20.42
N SER A 147 6.90 76.00 -20.79
CA SER A 147 8.04 76.83 -21.19
C SER A 147 7.73 77.73 -22.39
N LYS A 148 6.87 77.28 -23.32
CA LYS A 148 6.39 78.11 -24.45
C LYS A 148 5.38 79.15 -24.00
N ILE A 149 4.53 78.85 -23.02
CA ILE A 149 3.59 79.83 -22.43
C ILE A 149 4.34 80.93 -21.69
N GLU A 150 5.30 80.58 -20.83
CA GLU A 150 6.12 81.56 -20.09
C GLU A 150 6.87 82.50 -21.05
N LYS A 151 7.45 81.96 -22.12
CA LYS A 151 8.11 82.78 -23.16
C LYS A 151 7.14 83.70 -23.91
N LYS A 152 5.86 83.34 -24.01
CA LYS A 152 4.82 84.15 -24.66
C LYS A 152 4.35 85.30 -23.74
N ASP A 153 4.28 85.06 -22.44
CA ASP A 153 3.96 86.10 -21.45
C ASP A 153 5.10 87.13 -21.28
N VAL A 154 6.36 86.72 -21.37
CA VAL A 154 7.50 87.66 -21.39
C VAL A 154 7.46 88.55 -22.64
N ASN A 155 7.14 87.97 -23.80
CA ASN A 155 7.06 88.72 -25.06
C ASN A 155 5.84 89.68 -25.11
N MET A 156 4.75 89.36 -24.39
CA MET A 156 3.61 90.26 -24.22
C MET A 156 3.92 91.43 -23.27
N LYS A 157 4.74 91.20 -22.22
CA LYS A 157 5.17 92.24 -21.27
C LYS A 157 6.14 93.25 -21.89
N GLU A 158 6.99 92.84 -22.83
CA GLU A 158 7.89 93.76 -23.56
C GLU A 158 7.13 94.74 -24.48
N LEU A 159 5.97 94.36 -25.02
CA LEU A 159 5.13 95.24 -25.86
C LEU A 159 4.31 96.27 -25.05
N THR A 160 4.21 96.13 -23.73
CA THR A 160 3.46 97.07 -22.88
C THR A 160 4.32 98.15 -22.22
N HIS A 161 5.64 98.15 -22.43
CA HIS A 161 6.54 99.15 -21.83
C HIS A 161 6.59 100.51 -22.54
N GLU A 162 5.77 100.76 -23.57
CA GLU A 162 5.85 102.02 -24.34
C GLU A 162 4.74 103.05 -24.08
N ASN A 163 3.74 102.80 -23.22
CA ASN A 163 2.80 103.88 -22.84
C ASN A 163 2.28 103.78 -21.40
N ASP A 164 2.42 104.93 -20.73
CA ASP A 164 1.77 105.40 -19.50
C ASP A 164 2.33 104.99 -18.13
N ASN A 165 3.27 105.83 -17.69
CA ASN A 165 3.35 106.42 -16.35
C ASN A 165 1.99 106.48 -15.60
N LYS A 166 1.91 105.89 -14.40
CA LYS A 166 1.62 106.55 -13.10
C LYS A 166 1.12 105.57 -12.01
N ILE A 167 1.75 105.69 -10.83
CA ILE A 167 1.21 105.46 -9.46
C ILE A 167 1.08 103.97 -9.06
N GLU A 168 1.99 103.44 -8.22
CA GLU A 168 1.92 103.33 -6.72
C GLU A 168 0.63 102.60 -6.27
N ASP A 169 0.62 101.56 -5.43
CA ASP A 169 1.45 101.27 -4.26
C ASP A 169 1.25 99.81 -3.76
N ALA A 170 2.27 99.31 -3.04
CA ALA A 170 2.31 98.27 -1.99
C ALA A 170 1.87 96.81 -2.30
N LYS A 171 2.79 95.84 -2.50
CA LYS A 171 3.64 95.07 -1.53
C LYS A 171 2.92 93.88 -0.86
N GLU A 172 3.28 92.64 -1.24
CA GLU A 172 4.18 91.68 -0.52
C GLU A 172 3.38 90.81 0.48
N GLU A 173 3.57 89.50 0.68
CA GLU A 173 4.67 88.59 0.34
C GLU A 173 4.22 87.11 0.52
N GLU A 174 4.99 86.22 -0.11
CA GLU A 174 4.95 84.75 -0.08
C GLU A 174 5.10 84.12 1.32
N LYS A 175 4.68 82.84 1.47
CA LYS A 175 5.63 81.74 1.71
C LYS A 175 5.02 80.33 1.65
N ILE A 176 5.75 79.49 0.94
CA ILE A 176 5.71 78.02 0.87
C ILE A 176 6.37 77.44 2.13
N THR A 177 5.87 76.30 2.62
CA THR A 177 6.73 75.21 3.14
C THR A 177 6.01 73.86 2.99
N ASP A 178 6.67 72.97 2.24
CA ASP A 178 6.50 71.52 2.23
C ASP A 178 6.78 70.90 3.59
N GLU A 179 6.17 69.74 3.87
CA GLU A 179 6.83 68.51 4.37
C GLU A 179 5.75 67.48 4.78
N ALA A 180 5.73 66.34 4.08
CA ALA A 180 5.14 65.11 4.60
C ALA A 180 5.98 63.92 4.08
N GLU A 181 6.95 63.52 4.89
CA GLU A 181 7.63 62.24 4.76
C GLU A 181 6.63 61.11 4.99
N VAL A 182 6.63 60.12 4.09
CA VAL A 182 6.00 58.82 4.34
C VAL A 182 7.10 57.77 4.25
N GLU A 183 7.55 57.31 5.41
CA GLU A 183 8.33 56.09 5.55
C GLU A 183 7.46 54.89 5.14
N VAL A 184 8.00 54.03 4.28
CA VAL A 184 7.44 52.70 4.01
C VAL A 184 8.45 51.69 4.52
N GLU A 185 8.13 51.06 5.65
CA GLU A 185 8.83 49.88 6.15
C GLU A 185 8.67 48.73 5.16
N VAL A 186 9.80 48.12 4.79
CA VAL A 186 9.85 46.86 4.03
C VAL A 186 10.06 45.75 5.06
N GLU A 187 9.01 44.99 5.37
CA GLU A 187 9.16 43.72 6.08
C GLU A 187 9.73 42.67 5.10
N GLU A 188 11.00 42.31 5.27
CA GLU A 188 11.55 41.06 4.75
C GLU A 188 10.99 39.90 5.58
N SER A 189 9.99 39.20 5.05
CA SER A 189 9.55 37.92 5.61
C SER A 189 10.59 36.84 5.31
N ASN A 190 11.49 36.59 6.26
CA ASN A 190 12.25 35.34 6.34
C ASN A 190 11.27 34.20 6.69
N MET A 191 11.04 33.27 5.76
CA MET A 191 10.51 31.94 6.06
C MET A 191 11.58 30.90 5.72
N ASP A 192 12.62 30.86 6.54
CA ASP A 192 13.41 29.65 6.77
C ASP A 192 13.04 29.19 8.18
N GLU A 193 12.20 28.15 8.26
CA GLU A 193 12.13 27.16 9.35
C GLU A 193 10.85 26.35 9.16
N ASN A 194 11.01 25.16 8.56
CA ASN A 194 10.31 23.90 8.88
C ASN A 194 10.73 22.82 7.86
N LEU A 195 12.03 22.52 7.84
CA LEU A 195 12.49 21.16 7.56
C LEU A 195 12.79 20.55 8.93
N ASP A 196 11.87 19.71 9.42
CA ASP A 196 12.12 18.60 10.34
C ASP A 196 10.80 18.25 11.05
N ASP A 197 9.91 17.54 10.36
CA ASP A 197 9.10 16.46 10.95
C ASP A 197 8.23 15.81 9.87
N LEU A 198 8.73 14.73 9.25
CA LEU A 198 7.93 13.70 8.57
C LEU A 198 8.87 12.51 8.30
N GLY A 199 9.28 11.88 9.39
CA GLY A 199 10.11 10.70 9.40
C GLY A 199 9.79 9.81 10.60
N ALA A 200 8.64 9.15 10.57
CA ALA A 200 8.32 7.94 11.34
C ALA A 200 7.18 7.18 10.68
#